data_AF-A0A7J2YWX8-F1
#
_entry.id   AF-A0A7J2YWX8-F1
#
_cell.length_a   1.000
_cell.length_b   1.000
_cell.length_c   1.000
_cell.angle_alpha   90.00
_cell.angle_beta   90.00
_cell.angle_gamma   90.00
#
_symmetry.space_group_name_H-M   'P 1'
#
loop_
_entity.id
_entity.type
_entity.pdbx_description
1 polymer ?
#
loop_
_entity_poly.entity_id
_entity_poly.type
_entity_poly.pdbx_seq_one_letter_code
_entity_poly.pdbx_strand_id
1 'polypeptide(L)'
;MRKKINSRFDFAVLFIVLMMMVYFLYNTGFIFELTNEDGRSSISLSLSYLKHTSDIGTKSTLYSSYYTSQDVFSAEWLHLHLISTTSIYCDRYSTSLALSAYGTYDLPNKEIYLLNGTSPQQNSCIYLSYMNTVAGFMVNLDPNPEYRGPYRGEIIYPTTQIESLLHCQNEVYSNGGSEIYYKPG
;
A
#
# COMPACT_ATOMS: atom_id res chain seq x y z
N MET A 1 -20.54 36.49 -45.96
CA MET A 1 -19.24 36.09 -46.55
C MET A 1 -18.80 34.77 -45.90
N ARG A 2 -19.13 33.62 -46.51
CA ARG A 2 -18.77 32.29 -45.98
C ARG A 2 -17.29 32.01 -46.29
N LYS A 3 -16.46 31.88 -45.26
CA LYS A 3 -15.05 31.51 -45.37
C LYS A 3 -14.98 30.10 -45.96
N LYS A 4 -14.42 29.94 -47.17
CA LYS A 4 -14.15 28.62 -47.75
C LYS A 4 -13.05 27.96 -46.92
N ILE A 5 -13.47 27.11 -46.01
CA ILE A 5 -12.66 26.13 -45.28
C ILE A 5 -11.93 25.28 -46.34
N ASN A 6 -10.60 25.23 -46.25
CA ASN A 6 -9.73 24.60 -47.24
C ASN A 6 -9.76 23.10 -46.94
N SER A 7 -10.75 22.39 -47.47
CA SER A 7 -11.20 21.08 -46.96
C SER A 7 -10.10 20.03 -46.76
N ARG A 8 -9.01 20.10 -47.52
CA ARG A 8 -7.85 19.20 -47.36
C ARG A 8 -7.01 19.51 -46.12
N PHE A 9 -6.78 20.78 -45.81
CA PHE A 9 -6.03 21.21 -44.63
C PHE A 9 -6.84 20.90 -43.36
N ASP A 10 -8.14 21.20 -43.39
CA ASP A 10 -9.03 20.95 -42.25
C ASP A 10 -9.21 19.45 -41.98
N PHE A 11 -9.20 18.60 -43.02
CA PHE A 11 -9.19 17.14 -42.86
C PHE A 11 -7.90 16.64 -42.21
N ALA A 12 -6.73 17.12 -42.64
CA ALA A 12 -5.46 16.71 -42.06
C ALA A 12 -5.36 17.11 -40.57
N VAL A 13 -5.81 18.31 -40.22
CA VAL A 13 -5.86 18.78 -38.82
C VAL A 13 -6.82 17.92 -38.00
N LEU A 14 -8.02 17.64 -38.51
CA LEU A 14 -8.99 16.78 -37.82
C LEU A 14 -8.43 15.38 -37.58
N PHE A 15 -7.76 14.81 -38.58
CA PHE A 15 -7.13 13.49 -38.46
C PHE A 15 -6.03 13.46 -37.40
N ILE A 16 -5.18 14.49 -37.35
CA ILE A 16 -4.13 14.62 -36.32
C ILE A 16 -4.77 14.72 -34.93
N VAL A 17 -5.81 15.54 -34.77
CA VAL A 17 -6.52 15.68 -33.49
C VAL A 17 -7.12 14.34 -33.05
N LEU A 18 -7.73 13.59 -33.98
CA LEU A 18 -8.29 12.27 -33.68
C LEU A 18 -7.19 11.28 -33.26
N MET A 19 -6.07 11.24 -33.96
CA MET A 19 -4.94 10.37 -33.60
C MET A 19 -4.34 10.76 -32.24
N MET A 20 -4.18 12.06 -31.97
CA MET A 20 -3.69 12.55 -30.68
C MET A 20 -4.66 12.25 -29.55
N MET A 21 -5.97 12.33 -29.79
CA MET A 21 -6.98 11.96 -28.81
C MET A 21 -6.89 10.48 -28.46
N VAL A 22 -6.84 9.59 -29.45
CA VAL A 22 -6.68 8.14 -29.21
C VAL A 22 -5.37 7.87 -28.47
N TYR A 23 -4.26 8.47 -28.90
CA TYR A 23 -2.96 8.35 -28.23
C TYR A 23 -3.03 8.80 -26.77
N PHE A 24 -3.63 9.95 -26.49
CA PHE A 24 -3.80 10.48 -25.14
C PHE A 24 -4.64 9.54 -24.25
N LEU A 25 -5.75 9.01 -24.77
CA LEU A 25 -6.60 8.07 -24.05
C LEU A 25 -5.88 6.75 -23.73
N TYR A 26 -5.00 6.28 -24.62
CA TYR A 26 -4.16 5.11 -24.34
C TYR A 26 -3.07 5.42 -23.30
N ASN A 27 -2.35 6.55 -23.42
CA ASN A 27 -1.24 6.88 -22.52
C ASN A 27 -1.69 7.22 -21.09
N THR A 28 -2.90 7.74 -20.93
CA THR A 28 -3.48 8.02 -19.60
C THR A 28 -4.02 6.77 -18.90
N GLY A 29 -4.14 5.66 -19.63
CA GLY A 29 -4.77 4.44 -19.13
C GLY A 29 -6.30 4.42 -19.27
N PHE A 30 -6.91 5.45 -19.87
CA PHE A 30 -8.37 5.60 -19.94
C PHE A 30 -9.06 4.45 -20.65
N ILE A 31 -8.48 3.96 -21.74
CA ILE A 31 -9.05 2.83 -22.48
C ILE A 31 -9.09 1.56 -21.61
N PHE A 32 -8.04 1.31 -20.80
CA PHE A 32 -7.96 0.14 -19.93
C PHE A 32 -8.99 0.19 -18.78
N GLU A 33 -9.23 1.38 -18.23
CA GLU A 33 -10.30 1.58 -17.26
C GLU A 33 -11.68 1.30 -17.86
N LEU A 34 -11.93 1.78 -19.08
CA LEU A 34 -13.20 1.58 -19.78
C LEU A 34 -13.45 0.11 -20.14
N THR A 35 -12.42 -0.62 -20.55
CA THR A 35 -12.52 -2.03 -20.95
C THR A 35 -12.45 -2.99 -19.76
N ASN A 36 -12.15 -2.50 -18.54
CA ASN A 36 -11.81 -3.31 -17.37
C ASN A 36 -10.66 -4.31 -17.65
N GLU A 37 -9.83 -4.03 -18.64
CA GLU A 37 -8.65 -4.85 -18.93
C GLU A 37 -7.51 -4.36 -18.05
N ASP A 38 -7.03 -5.24 -17.16
CA ASP A 38 -5.86 -5.08 -16.29
C ASP A 38 -5.55 -3.62 -15.93
N GLY A 39 -6.10 -3.16 -14.79
CA GLY A 39 -5.86 -1.83 -14.19
C GLY A 39 -4.42 -1.55 -13.75
N ARG A 40 -3.43 -2.12 -14.42
CA ARG A 40 -1.99 -2.04 -14.16
C ARG A 40 -1.31 -0.89 -14.89
N SER A 41 -1.97 -0.22 -15.84
CA SER A 41 -1.36 0.85 -16.65
C SER A 41 -1.29 2.20 -15.93
N SER A 42 -2.26 2.53 -15.07
CA SER A 42 -2.29 3.79 -14.32
C SER A 42 -2.99 3.61 -12.97
N ILE A 43 -2.22 3.57 -11.87
CA ILE A 43 -2.74 3.43 -10.50
C ILE A 43 -3.77 4.52 -10.20
N SER A 44 -3.54 5.77 -10.63
CA SER A 44 -4.45 6.88 -10.36
C SER A 44 -5.82 6.71 -11.01
N LEU A 45 -5.87 6.07 -12.19
CA LEU A 45 -7.12 5.87 -12.92
C LEU A 45 -7.87 4.63 -12.43
N SER A 46 -7.13 3.56 -12.14
CA SER A 46 -7.67 2.28 -11.69
C SER A 46 -7.82 2.17 -10.18
N LEU A 47 -7.50 3.21 -9.41
CA LEU A 47 -7.50 3.15 -7.94
C LEU A 47 -8.81 2.63 -7.37
N SER A 48 -9.95 3.03 -7.95
CA SER A 48 -11.27 2.55 -7.53
C SER A 48 -11.39 1.04 -7.73
N TYR A 49 -11.11 0.56 -8.94
CA TYR A 49 -11.09 -0.86 -9.26
C TYR A 49 -10.11 -1.64 -8.37
N LEU A 50 -8.88 -1.17 -8.22
CA LEU A 50 -7.83 -1.81 -7.44
C LEU A 50 -8.17 -1.88 -5.93
N LYS A 51 -8.92 -0.91 -5.39
CA LYS A 51 -9.41 -0.96 -4.00
C LYS A 51 -10.50 -2.02 -3.81
N HIS A 52 -11.35 -2.22 -4.82
CA HIS A 52 -12.52 -3.10 -4.74
C HIS A 52 -12.29 -4.52 -5.27
N THR A 53 -11.17 -4.79 -5.94
CA THR A 53 -10.84 -6.14 -6.42
C THR A 53 -10.76 -7.15 -5.28
N SER A 54 -11.17 -8.40 -5.54
CA SER A 54 -10.98 -9.52 -4.61
C SER A 54 -9.60 -10.16 -4.71
N ASP A 55 -8.84 -9.83 -5.76
CA ASP A 55 -7.49 -10.38 -5.95
C ASP A 55 -6.49 -9.77 -4.96
N ILE A 56 -6.01 -10.62 -4.06
CA ILE A 56 -5.05 -10.26 -3.02
C ILE A 56 -3.70 -9.86 -3.64
N GLY A 57 -3.28 -10.48 -4.75
CA GLY A 57 -2.02 -10.13 -5.41
C GLY A 57 -2.03 -8.70 -5.95
N THR A 58 -3.12 -8.32 -6.61
CA THR A 58 -3.35 -6.96 -7.09
C THR A 58 -3.45 -5.96 -5.93
N LYS A 59 -4.18 -6.29 -4.85
CA LYS A 59 -4.24 -5.44 -3.65
C LYS A 59 -2.88 -5.26 -2.97
N SER A 60 -2.11 -6.32 -2.85
CA SER A 60 -0.74 -6.29 -2.30
C SER A 60 0.15 -5.34 -3.11
N THR A 61 0.06 -5.40 -4.44
CA THR A 61 0.78 -4.51 -5.35
C THR A 61 0.35 -3.04 -5.21
N LEU A 62 -0.94 -2.78 -5.00
CA LEU A 62 -1.43 -1.44 -4.73
C LEU A 62 -0.84 -0.91 -3.41
N TYR A 63 -1.04 -1.63 -2.31
CA TYR A 63 -0.65 -1.17 -0.98
C TYR A 63 0.87 -1.21 -0.73
N SER A 64 1.66 -1.84 -1.61
CA SER A 64 3.12 -1.73 -1.58
C SER A 64 3.66 -0.39 -2.10
N SER A 65 2.82 0.42 -2.74
CA SER A 65 3.21 1.71 -3.35
C SER A 65 2.24 2.87 -3.07
N TYR A 66 1.11 2.60 -2.40
CA TYR A 66 0.07 3.58 -2.12
C TYR A 66 -0.10 3.81 -0.62
N TYR A 67 0.07 5.06 -0.18
CA TYR A 67 -0.18 5.50 1.19
C TYR A 67 -1.64 5.90 1.37
N THR A 68 -2.29 5.43 2.42
CA THR A 68 -3.56 6.02 2.88
C THR A 68 -3.29 7.16 3.86
N SER A 69 -4.25 8.07 4.01
CA SER A 69 -4.20 9.10 5.05
C SER A 69 -4.08 8.48 6.45
N GLN A 70 -4.70 7.32 6.65
CA GLN A 70 -4.69 6.61 7.92
C GLN A 70 -3.28 6.13 8.28
N ASP A 71 -2.53 5.62 7.30
CA ASP A 71 -1.14 5.19 7.48
C ASP A 71 -0.22 6.37 7.80
N VAL A 72 -0.45 7.53 7.17
CA VAL A 72 0.33 8.74 7.43
C VAL A 72 0.10 9.23 8.86
N PHE A 73 -1.16 9.37 9.27
CA PHE A 73 -1.48 9.86 10.62
C PHE A 73 -1.06 8.90 11.72
N SER A 74 -1.14 7.59 11.50
CA SER A 74 -0.69 6.59 12.46
C SER A 74 0.84 6.57 12.59
N ALA A 75 1.57 6.72 11.49
CA ALA A 75 3.02 6.87 11.50
C ALA A 75 3.48 8.16 12.21
N GLU A 76 2.82 9.29 11.95
CA GLU A 76 3.07 10.54 12.68
C GLU A 76 2.77 10.40 14.18
N TRP A 77 1.68 9.70 14.53
CA TRP A 77 1.36 9.43 15.93
C TRP A 77 2.46 8.62 16.61
N LEU A 78 2.99 7.58 15.95
CA LEU A 78 4.12 6.80 16.46
C LEU A 78 5.35 7.68 16.68
N HIS A 79 5.68 8.56 15.72
CA HIS A 79 6.81 9.47 15.84
C HIS A 79 6.70 10.40 17.07
N LEU A 80 5.49 10.87 17.38
CA LEU A 80 5.25 11.80 18.48
C LEU A 80 5.14 11.13 19.86
N HIS A 81 4.68 9.87 19.92
CA HIS A 81 4.32 9.21 21.18
C HIS A 81 5.24 8.07 21.58
N LEU A 82 6.02 7.50 20.66
CA LEU A 82 6.94 6.42 21.00
C LEU A 82 8.29 6.90 21.46
N ILE A 83 8.80 6.19 22.46
CA ILE A 83 10.18 6.29 22.90
C ILE A 83 11.04 5.66 21.81
N SER A 84 12.15 6.29 21.46
CA SER A 84 13.10 5.84 20.42
C SER A 84 13.65 4.42 20.63
N THR A 85 13.47 3.84 21.84
CA THR A 85 13.92 2.50 22.20
C THR A 85 12.84 1.42 22.08
N THR A 86 11.61 1.72 21.66
CA THR A 86 10.51 0.75 21.56
C THR A 86 10.58 -0.08 20.28
N SER A 87 10.49 -1.42 20.38
CA SER A 87 10.46 -2.29 19.18
C SER A 87 9.13 -2.15 18.45
N ILE A 88 9.14 -2.07 17.12
CA ILE A 88 7.92 -2.04 16.31
C ILE A 88 7.83 -3.34 15.50
N TYR A 89 6.75 -4.08 15.69
CA TYR A 89 6.40 -5.27 14.94
C TYR A 89 5.37 -4.89 13.90
N CYS A 90 5.66 -5.13 12.63
CA CYS A 90 4.76 -4.78 11.52
C CYS A 90 4.98 -5.71 10.32
N ASP A 91 4.17 -5.54 9.28
CA ASP A 91 4.38 -6.20 7.99
C ASP A 91 5.50 -5.51 7.18
N ARG A 92 5.96 -6.19 6.12
CA ARG A 92 7.06 -5.72 5.27
C ARG A 92 6.81 -4.35 4.62
N TYR A 93 5.61 -4.10 4.13
CA TYR A 93 5.31 -2.87 3.41
C TYR A 93 5.12 -1.69 4.35
N SER A 94 4.53 -1.94 5.53
CA SER A 94 4.44 -0.93 6.59
C SER A 94 5.80 -0.32 6.95
N THR A 95 6.81 -1.18 7.07
CA THR A 95 8.23 -0.81 7.22
C THR A 95 8.72 0.11 6.11
N SER A 96 8.56 -0.29 4.84
CA SER A 96 9.15 0.43 3.72
C SER A 96 8.42 1.72 3.35
N LEU A 97 7.20 1.92 3.85
CA LEU A 97 6.30 2.99 3.44
C LEU A 97 6.10 4.02 4.56
N ALA A 98 4.94 4.02 5.21
CA ALA A 98 4.53 5.11 6.08
C ALA A 98 5.49 5.30 7.26
N LEU A 99 6.02 4.20 7.81
CA LEU A 99 6.97 4.26 8.91
C LEU A 99 8.31 4.85 8.49
N SER A 100 8.81 4.54 7.28
CA SER A 100 10.06 5.10 6.79
C SER A 100 9.93 6.58 6.40
N ALA A 101 8.79 6.98 5.86
CA ALA A 101 8.56 8.33 5.34
C ALA A 101 8.08 9.32 6.41
N TYR A 102 7.20 8.90 7.32
CA TYR A 102 6.53 9.76 8.30
C TYR A 102 6.71 9.30 9.75
N GLY A 103 7.25 8.09 9.94
CA GLY A 103 7.56 7.56 11.26
C GLY A 103 8.95 7.96 11.76
N THR A 104 9.44 7.20 12.72
CA THR A 104 10.71 7.48 13.37
C THR A 104 11.88 7.07 12.47
N TYR A 105 12.55 8.05 11.86
CA TYR A 105 13.68 7.88 10.92
C TYR A 105 14.90 7.15 11.51
N ASP A 106 14.95 7.00 12.84
CA ASP A 106 16.10 6.51 13.61
C ASP A 106 15.70 5.28 14.43
N LEU A 107 15.04 4.30 13.80
CA LEU A 107 14.69 3.00 14.41
C LEU A 107 15.94 2.11 14.41
N PRO A 108 16.75 2.06 15.49
CA PRO A 108 18.12 1.58 15.38
C PRO A 108 18.22 0.05 15.28
N ASN A 109 17.10 -0.70 15.34
CA ASN A 109 17.12 -2.18 15.44
C ASN A 109 15.78 -2.92 15.20
N LYS A 110 14.71 -2.30 14.70
CA LYS A 110 13.36 -2.67 15.22
C LYS A 110 12.24 -2.78 14.18
N GLU A 111 12.52 -3.43 13.06
CA GLU A 111 11.49 -3.94 12.15
C GLU A 111 11.47 -5.45 12.25
N ILE A 112 10.67 -5.95 13.19
CA ILE A 112 10.49 -7.39 13.32
C ILE A 112 9.23 -7.74 12.55
N TYR A 113 9.41 -8.46 11.43
CA TYR A 113 8.31 -8.97 10.62
C TYR A 113 7.34 -9.74 11.52
N LEU A 114 6.12 -9.23 11.61
CA LEU A 114 5.08 -9.79 12.47
C LEU A 114 4.49 -11.04 11.82
N LEU A 115 5.17 -12.18 11.96
CA LEU A 115 4.75 -13.48 11.46
C LEU A 115 3.77 -14.18 12.42
N ASN A 116 3.00 -15.16 11.92
CA ASN A 116 2.25 -16.07 12.78
C ASN A 116 3.19 -16.79 13.77
N GLY A 117 2.82 -16.80 15.05
CA GLY A 117 3.64 -17.35 16.14
C GLY A 117 4.73 -16.40 16.65
N THR A 118 4.84 -15.18 16.11
CA THR A 118 5.73 -14.15 16.68
C THR A 118 5.27 -13.77 18.08
N SER A 119 6.21 -13.72 19.02
CA SER A 119 5.96 -13.25 20.38
C SER A 119 6.65 -11.90 20.60
N PRO A 120 5.89 -10.78 20.56
CA PRO A 120 6.45 -9.46 20.79
C PRO A 120 7.08 -9.35 22.18
N GLN A 121 8.24 -8.71 22.25
CA GLN A 121 8.94 -8.44 23.50
C GLN A 121 8.13 -7.48 24.39
N GLN A 122 8.38 -7.50 25.70
CA GLN A 122 7.87 -6.44 26.59
C GLN A 122 8.35 -5.07 26.13
N ASN A 123 7.54 -4.03 26.37
CA ASN A 123 7.80 -2.67 25.92
C ASN A 123 8.00 -2.58 24.40
N SER A 124 7.11 -3.23 23.65
CA SER A 124 7.07 -3.19 22.19
C SER A 124 5.69 -2.82 21.67
N CYS A 125 5.65 -2.39 20.41
CA CYS A 125 4.44 -2.05 19.69
C CYS A 125 4.21 -3.01 18.53
N ILE A 126 2.95 -3.30 18.26
CA ILE A 126 2.50 -3.85 16.99
C ILE A 126 1.85 -2.72 16.21
N TYR A 127 2.28 -2.51 14.98
CA TYR A 127 1.70 -1.55 14.05
C TYR A 127 0.99 -2.29 12.92
N LEU A 128 -0.28 -1.95 12.71
CA LEU A 128 -1.12 -2.46 11.64
C LEU A 128 -1.56 -1.29 10.74
N SER A 129 -1.21 -1.37 9.46
CA SER A 129 -1.58 -0.40 8.42
C SER A 129 -3.01 -0.63 7.91
N TYR A 130 -3.45 0.22 6.98
CA TYR A 130 -4.71 0.06 6.24
C TYR A 130 -4.80 -1.26 5.51
N MET A 131 -3.68 -1.75 5.00
CA MET A 131 -3.60 -3.06 4.37
C MET A 131 -3.96 -4.18 5.36
N ASN A 132 -3.48 -4.10 6.60
CA ASN A 132 -3.71 -5.14 7.59
C ASN A 132 -5.11 -5.07 8.19
N THR A 133 -5.59 -3.86 8.49
CA THR A 133 -6.85 -3.61 9.20
C THR A 133 -8.06 -3.65 8.27
N VAL A 134 -8.00 -2.95 7.13
CA VAL A 134 -9.14 -2.83 6.21
C VAL A 134 -9.05 -3.83 5.06
N ALA A 135 -7.87 -3.99 4.46
CA ALA A 135 -7.72 -4.95 3.37
C ALA A 135 -7.59 -6.41 3.87
N GLY A 136 -7.24 -6.60 5.14
CA GLY A 136 -7.35 -7.87 5.87
C GLY A 136 -6.22 -8.88 5.61
N PHE A 137 -5.06 -8.42 5.16
CA PHE A 137 -3.91 -9.31 4.94
C PHE A 137 -2.58 -8.71 5.38
N MET A 138 -1.63 -9.61 5.63
CA MET A 138 -0.25 -9.34 6.00
C MET A 138 0.66 -9.78 4.86
N VAL A 139 1.72 -9.02 4.61
CA VAL A 139 2.76 -9.39 3.63
C VAL A 139 4.11 -9.38 4.34
N ASN A 140 4.82 -10.49 4.30
CA ASN A 140 6.14 -10.61 4.91
C ASN A 140 7.10 -11.36 3.98
N LEU A 141 8.40 -11.27 4.29
CA LEU A 141 9.40 -12.10 3.63
C LEU A 141 9.21 -13.57 4.03
N ASP A 142 9.35 -14.47 3.07
CA ASP A 142 9.43 -15.90 3.35
C ASP A 142 10.62 -16.17 4.29
N PRO A 143 10.38 -16.74 5.50
CA PRO A 143 11.43 -17.03 6.46
C PRO A 143 12.33 -18.21 6.03
N ASN A 144 11.99 -18.96 4.98
CA ASN A 144 12.78 -20.09 4.53
C ASN A 144 14.21 -19.65 4.16
N PRO A 145 15.23 -20.18 4.87
CA PRO A 145 16.62 -19.78 4.70
C PRO A 145 17.23 -20.20 3.36
N GLU A 146 16.56 -21.03 2.55
CA GLU A 146 16.99 -21.40 1.20
C GLU A 146 16.81 -20.26 0.20
N TYR A 147 15.81 -19.40 0.42
CA TYR A 147 15.65 -18.17 -0.35
C TYR A 147 16.51 -17.07 0.29
N ARG A 148 17.81 -17.02 -0.04
CA ARG A 148 18.68 -15.86 0.26
C ARG A 148 18.90 -15.01 -0.98
N GLY A 149 18.89 -13.69 -0.79
CA GLY A 149 19.11 -12.71 -1.86
C GLY A 149 17.86 -11.89 -2.19
N PRO A 150 17.93 -11.01 -3.21
CA PRO A 150 16.85 -10.09 -3.58
C PRO A 150 15.57 -10.78 -4.08
N TYR A 151 15.60 -12.12 -4.25
CA TYR A 151 14.51 -12.94 -4.74
C TYR A 151 13.78 -13.72 -3.63
N ARG A 152 13.85 -13.26 -2.37
CA ARG A 152 13.02 -13.83 -1.31
C ARG A 152 11.55 -13.74 -1.70
N GLY A 153 10.88 -14.89 -1.73
CA GLY A 153 9.44 -14.95 -1.92
C GLY A 153 8.71 -14.14 -0.85
N GLU A 154 7.54 -13.63 -1.20
CA GLU A 154 6.63 -13.01 -0.24
C GLU A 154 5.65 -14.08 0.25
N ILE A 155 5.40 -14.07 1.55
CA ILE A 155 4.28 -14.79 2.15
C ILE A 155 3.16 -13.81 2.42
N ILE A 156 1.99 -14.14 1.90
CA ILE A 156 0.77 -13.39 2.11
C ILE A 156 -0.18 -14.27 2.92
N TYR A 157 -0.69 -13.74 4.02
CA TYR A 157 -1.65 -14.45 4.86
C TYR A 157 -2.70 -13.51 5.45
N PRO A 158 -3.89 -14.01 5.80
CA PRO A 158 -4.93 -13.18 6.42
C PRO A 158 -4.48 -12.61 7.76
N THR A 159 -4.88 -11.37 8.06
CA THR A 159 -4.63 -10.72 9.36
C THR A 159 -5.23 -11.52 10.52
N THR A 160 -6.28 -12.31 10.26
CA THR A 160 -6.92 -13.17 11.26
C THR A 160 -5.95 -14.15 11.93
N GLN A 161 -4.83 -14.49 11.30
CA GLN A 161 -3.80 -15.37 11.90
C GLN A 161 -3.08 -14.76 13.11
N ILE A 162 -3.13 -13.43 13.28
CA ILE A 162 -2.51 -12.74 14.42
C ILE A 162 -3.54 -12.19 15.42
N GLU A 163 -4.84 -12.41 15.24
CA GLU A 163 -5.90 -11.88 16.13
C GLU A 163 -5.69 -12.29 17.60
N SER A 164 -5.33 -13.56 17.84
CA SER A 164 -5.08 -14.07 19.20
C SER A 164 -3.94 -13.32 19.89
N LEU A 165 -2.94 -12.86 19.13
CA LEU A 165 -1.85 -12.03 19.63
C LEU A 165 -2.34 -10.63 19.99
N LEU A 166 -3.21 -10.03 19.16
CA LEU A 166 -3.75 -8.68 19.38
C LEU A 166 -4.65 -8.60 20.63
N HIS A 167 -5.46 -9.64 20.87
CA HIS A 167 -6.34 -9.70 22.05
C HIS A 167 -5.61 -9.65 23.40
N CYS A 168 -4.31 -9.97 23.42
CA CYS A 168 -3.48 -9.94 24.63
C CYS A 168 -2.73 -8.61 24.81
N GLN A 169 -3.01 -7.60 23.97
CA GLN A 169 -2.28 -6.34 23.91
C GLN A 169 -3.22 -5.16 24.15
N ASN A 170 -2.69 -4.03 24.59
CA ASN A 170 -3.48 -2.82 24.77
C ASN A 170 -3.50 -2.03 23.46
N GLU A 171 -4.68 -1.80 22.90
CA GLU A 171 -4.82 -0.82 21.81
C GLU A 171 -4.53 0.58 22.36
N VAL A 172 -3.58 1.28 21.75
CA VAL A 172 -3.18 2.64 22.15
C VAL A 172 -3.55 3.70 21.11
N TYR A 173 -3.87 3.28 19.89
CA TYR A 173 -4.31 4.15 18.81
C TYR A 173 -5.12 3.38 17.79
N SER A 174 -6.20 4.00 17.30
CA SER A 174 -6.95 3.56 16.13
C SER A 174 -7.55 4.77 15.41
N ASN A 175 -7.51 4.77 14.08
CA ASN A 175 -8.13 5.81 13.25
C ASN A 175 -9.08 5.24 12.18
N GLY A 176 -9.55 4.01 12.37
CA GLY A 176 -10.46 3.32 11.45
C GLY A 176 -9.81 2.77 10.18
N GLY A 177 -8.49 2.90 10.03
CA GLY A 177 -7.74 2.20 8.98
C GLY A 177 -6.27 2.00 9.33
N SER A 178 -5.90 2.14 10.59
CA SER A 178 -4.59 1.78 11.13
C SER A 178 -4.75 1.64 12.63
N GLU A 179 -4.03 0.68 13.21
CA GLU A 179 -4.13 0.32 14.62
C GLU A 179 -2.74 0.13 15.21
N ILE A 180 -2.58 0.52 16.47
CA ILE A 180 -1.34 0.37 17.21
C ILE A 180 -1.66 -0.29 18.54
N TYR A 181 -0.98 -1.40 18.80
CA TYR A 181 -1.08 -2.14 20.05
C TYR A 181 0.24 -2.06 20.82
N TYR A 182 0.17 -1.90 22.12
CA TYR A 182 1.33 -1.84 23.01
C TYR A 182 1.35 -3.01 23.98
N LYS A 183 2.52 -3.63 24.11
CA LYS A 183 2.81 -4.63 25.13
C LYS A 183 3.47 -3.99 26.35
N PRO A 184 2.77 -3.85 27.48
CA PRO A 184 3.39 -3.36 28.71
C PRO A 184 4.45 -4.35 29.23
N GLY A 185 5.42 -3.81 29.96
CA GLY A 185 6.43 -4.56 30.71
C GLY A 185 5.84 -5.34 31.88
#